data_AF-A0AAV7C484-F1
#
_entry.id   AF-A0AAV7C484-F1
#
_cell.length_a   1.000
_cell.length_b   1.000
_cell.length_c   1.000
_cell.angle_alpha   90.00
_cell.angle_beta   90.00
_cell.angle_gamma   90.00
#
_symmetry.space_group_name_H-M   'P 1'
#
loop_
_entity.id
_entity.type
_entity.pdbx_description
1 polymer ?
#
loop_
_entity_poly.entity_id
_entity_poly.type
_entity_poly.pdbx_seq_one_letter_code
_entity_poly.pdbx_strand_id
1 'polypeptide(L)'
;MYRRIQEGMCLSPPISGFDVFEDVKKESFFQSQPAMLSLCAHLQELKGKMSGFSNTEVREEIHKLLQVSLWGNKCDLSISGGQDNSQKTSVLSSLEDFKAFILVDDMDSLWNILLRNRDGNNESRTRVDIVLDNAGFELVTDFILADAMLSLNLATEVHFHGKVGPWYVSDTTKHDYDWTIQKCLATNNKWMSKCGQTWKENLKKGRWVYHQHLFWTLPHEYCTMAEVAPDLYTELQKSDLVLFKGDLNYRKLTGDRKWDYTVPFSEALRSFHPAPLCSIRTLKADVQVGLQEGVGERLSAAETDWMISGKYGVIQFSPVV
;
A
#
# COMPACT_ATOMS: atom_id res chain seq x y z
N MET A 1 1.58 -14.67 -17.80
CA MET A 1 0.41 -14.16 -18.55
C MET A 1 0.59 -12.69 -18.92
N TYR A 2 0.62 -11.74 -17.97
CA TYR A 2 0.71 -10.28 -18.27
C TYR A 2 1.88 -9.87 -19.17
N ARG A 3 3.05 -10.48 -19.02
CA ARG A 3 4.20 -10.23 -19.92
C ARG A 3 3.91 -10.54 -21.40
N ARG A 4 3.07 -11.55 -21.68
CA ARG A 4 2.64 -11.92 -23.05
C ARG A 4 1.60 -10.95 -23.60
N ILE A 5 0.71 -10.41 -22.75
CA ILE A 5 -0.19 -9.31 -23.13
C ILE A 5 0.65 -8.09 -23.55
N GLN A 6 1.62 -7.69 -22.71
CA GLN A 6 2.53 -6.59 -23.02
C GLN A 6 3.30 -6.82 -24.31
N GLU A 7 3.82 -8.03 -24.54
CA GLU A 7 4.47 -8.40 -25.81
C GLU A 7 3.54 -8.19 -27.01
N GLY A 8 2.29 -8.67 -26.93
CA GLY A 8 1.30 -8.48 -27.98
C GLY A 8 1.06 -7.00 -28.30
N MET A 9 0.97 -6.16 -27.27
CA MET A 9 0.83 -4.70 -27.44
C MET A 9 2.08 -4.11 -28.10
N CYS A 10 3.27 -4.39 -27.58
CA CYS A 10 4.53 -3.86 -28.11
C CYS A 10 4.75 -4.22 -29.59
N LEU A 11 4.29 -5.39 -30.02
CA LEU A 11 4.39 -5.86 -31.42
C LEU A 11 3.31 -5.29 -32.35
N SER A 12 2.39 -4.47 -31.85
CA SER A 12 1.23 -3.96 -32.58
C SER A 12 1.26 -2.42 -32.75
N PRO A 13 2.19 -1.84 -33.54
CA PRO A 13 2.14 -0.42 -33.85
C PRO A 13 0.85 -0.07 -34.65
N PRO A 14 0.23 1.11 -34.41
CA PRO A 14 0.72 2.23 -33.61
C PRO A 14 0.33 2.20 -32.12
N ILE A 15 -0.28 1.12 -31.62
CA ILE A 15 -0.83 1.04 -30.24
C ILE A 15 0.15 0.43 -29.22
N SER A 16 1.46 0.45 -29.50
CA SER A 16 2.47 -0.23 -28.68
C SER A 16 2.62 0.28 -27.25
N GLY A 17 2.19 1.52 -26.98
CA GLY A 17 2.16 2.12 -25.64
C GLY A 17 0.78 2.11 -24.98
N PHE A 18 -0.21 1.46 -25.57
CA PHE A 18 -1.57 1.45 -25.04
C PHE A 18 -1.68 0.56 -23.79
N ASP A 19 -2.22 1.12 -22.73
CA ASP A 19 -2.55 0.40 -21.51
C ASP A 19 -3.97 -0.17 -21.61
N VAL A 20 -4.05 -1.48 -21.84
CA VAL A 20 -5.31 -2.21 -21.99
C VAL A 20 -6.17 -2.24 -20.72
N PHE A 21 -5.66 -1.77 -19.59
CA PHE A 21 -6.37 -1.73 -18.31
C PHE A 21 -6.62 -0.28 -17.83
N GLU A 22 -6.29 0.73 -18.63
CA GLU A 22 -6.42 2.13 -18.23
C GLU A 22 -7.86 2.50 -17.85
N ASP A 23 -8.84 2.06 -18.65
CA ASP A 23 -10.24 2.42 -18.46
C ASP A 23 -10.80 1.90 -17.13
N VAL A 24 -10.53 0.63 -16.79
CA VAL A 24 -10.99 0.05 -15.52
C VAL A 24 -10.33 0.73 -14.30
N LYS A 25 -9.06 1.13 -14.41
CA LYS A 25 -8.37 1.88 -13.36
C LYS A 25 -8.96 3.28 -13.15
N LYS A 26 -9.28 3.98 -14.24
CA LYS A 26 -9.95 5.29 -14.19
C LYS A 26 -11.37 5.17 -13.65
N GLU A 27 -12.10 4.13 -14.05
CA GLU A 27 -13.45 3.88 -13.57
C GLU A 27 -13.48 3.65 -12.05
N SER A 28 -12.61 2.78 -11.52
CA SER A 28 -12.42 2.60 -10.07
C SER A 28 -12.14 3.94 -9.37
N PHE A 29 -11.26 4.79 -9.94
CA PHE A 29 -11.00 6.11 -9.38
C PHE A 29 -12.26 6.99 -9.28
N PHE A 30 -13.06 7.06 -10.35
CA PHE A 30 -14.27 7.90 -10.37
C PHE A 30 -15.38 7.37 -9.47
N GLN A 31 -15.57 6.05 -9.40
CA GLN A 31 -16.58 5.42 -8.55
C GLN A 31 -16.29 5.67 -7.05
N SER A 32 -15.02 5.70 -6.67
CA SER A 32 -14.58 5.94 -5.29
C SER A 32 -14.40 7.41 -4.90
N GLN A 33 -14.79 8.35 -5.77
CA GLN A 33 -14.61 9.79 -5.53
C GLN A 33 -15.21 10.26 -4.19
N PRO A 34 -16.44 9.89 -3.77
CA PRO A 34 -16.98 10.32 -2.48
C PRO A 34 -16.11 9.92 -1.28
N ALA A 35 -15.56 8.70 -1.29
CA ALA A 35 -14.67 8.22 -0.24
C ALA A 35 -13.33 8.98 -0.25
N MET A 36 -12.76 9.23 -1.42
CA MET A 36 -11.53 10.04 -1.56
C MET A 36 -11.71 11.46 -1.03
N LEU A 37 -12.87 12.08 -1.31
CA LEU A 37 -13.19 13.42 -0.79
C LEU A 37 -13.23 13.44 0.74
N SER A 38 -13.84 12.43 1.36
CA SER A 38 -13.87 12.28 2.82
C SER A 38 -12.46 12.09 3.40
N LEU A 39 -11.62 11.25 2.78
CA LEU A 39 -10.24 11.05 3.24
C LEU A 39 -9.38 12.31 3.09
N CYS A 40 -9.52 13.04 1.98
CA CYS A 40 -8.81 14.30 1.79
C CYS A 40 -9.25 15.34 2.82
N ALA A 41 -10.55 15.42 3.14
CA ALA A 41 -11.04 16.30 4.20
C ALA A 41 -10.46 15.93 5.57
N HIS A 42 -10.47 14.63 5.92
CA HIS A 42 -9.88 14.12 7.16
C HIS A 42 -8.40 14.47 7.28
N LEU A 43 -7.61 14.25 6.23
CA LEU A 43 -6.19 14.61 6.23
C LEU A 43 -5.96 16.12 6.44
N GLN A 44 -6.80 16.98 5.85
CA GLN A 44 -6.66 18.43 6.03
C GLN A 44 -7.05 18.86 7.45
N GLU A 45 -8.06 18.23 8.05
CA GLU A 45 -8.44 18.43 9.45
C GLU A 45 -7.32 17.99 10.41
N LEU A 46 -6.73 16.81 10.17
CA LEU A 46 -5.58 16.29 10.89
C LEU A 46 -4.43 17.31 10.90
N LYS A 47 -4.04 17.81 9.74
CA LYS A 47 -2.99 18.84 9.60
C LYS A 47 -3.31 20.15 10.31
N GLY A 48 -4.60 20.50 10.39
CA GLY A 48 -5.05 21.69 11.11
C GLY A 48 -4.91 21.59 12.64
N LYS A 49 -4.87 20.37 13.19
CA LYS A 49 -4.82 20.10 14.64
C LYS A 49 -3.47 19.59 15.14
N MET A 50 -2.55 19.26 14.24
CA MET A 50 -1.30 18.55 14.57
C MET A 50 -0.42 19.23 15.63
N SER A 51 -0.45 20.56 15.76
CA SER A 51 0.36 21.28 16.77
C SER A 51 -0.07 21.02 18.22
N GLY A 52 -1.24 20.42 18.43
CA GLY A 52 -1.77 20.07 19.75
C GLY A 52 -1.71 18.58 20.08
N PHE A 53 -1.20 17.73 19.17
CA PHE A 53 -1.26 16.28 19.35
C PHE A 53 -0.18 15.75 20.28
N SER A 54 -0.61 14.91 21.21
CA SER A 54 0.24 13.97 21.94
C SER A 54 0.71 12.83 21.02
N ASN A 55 1.79 12.14 21.41
CA ASN A 55 2.24 10.95 20.68
C ASN A 55 1.16 9.86 20.58
N THR A 56 0.26 9.78 21.57
CA THR A 56 -0.87 8.83 21.55
C THR A 56 -1.86 9.17 20.44
N GLU A 57 -2.23 10.44 20.28
CA GLU A 57 -3.14 10.88 19.22
C GLU A 57 -2.52 10.69 17.83
N VAL A 58 -1.22 10.98 17.68
CA VAL A 58 -0.49 10.70 16.43
C VAL A 58 -0.50 9.20 16.13
N ARG A 59 -0.27 8.34 17.13
CA ARG A 59 -0.33 6.88 16.97
C ARG A 59 -1.69 6.42 16.48
N GLU A 60 -2.76 6.88 17.11
CA GLU A 60 -4.14 6.50 16.76
C GLU A 60 -4.49 6.91 15.32
N GLU A 61 -4.07 8.09 14.88
CA GLU A 61 -4.27 8.54 13.50
C GLU A 61 -3.46 7.73 12.49
N ILE A 62 -2.22 7.36 12.81
CA ILE A 62 -1.43 6.48 11.94
C ILE A 62 -2.04 5.08 11.85
N HIS A 63 -2.47 4.50 12.97
CA HIS A 63 -3.16 3.20 12.97
C HIS A 63 -4.44 3.24 12.13
N LYS A 64 -5.18 4.34 12.21
CA LYS A 64 -6.38 4.57 11.39
C LYS A 64 -6.02 4.61 9.91
N LEU A 65 -5.01 5.39 9.52
CA LEU A 65 -4.61 5.51 8.11
C LEU A 65 -3.97 4.22 7.55
N LEU A 66 -3.28 3.43 8.37
CA LEU A 66 -2.80 2.10 8.00
C LEU A 66 -3.95 1.14 7.69
N GLN A 67 -5.01 1.15 8.50
CA GLN A 67 -6.22 0.37 8.22
C GLN A 67 -6.94 0.85 6.96
N VAL A 68 -7.01 2.17 6.71
CA VAL A 68 -7.54 2.70 5.45
C VAL A 68 -6.70 2.21 4.25
N SER A 69 -5.38 2.21 4.37
CA SER A 69 -4.46 1.71 3.35
C SER A 69 -4.61 0.19 3.13
N LEU A 70 -4.84 -0.59 4.19
CA LEU A 70 -5.15 -2.02 4.14
C LEU A 70 -6.44 -2.32 3.40
N TRP A 71 -7.51 -1.64 3.77
CA TRP A 71 -8.86 -1.94 3.27
C TRP A 71 -9.19 -1.22 1.97
N GLY A 72 -8.28 -0.43 1.38
CA GLY A 72 -8.51 0.31 0.12
C GLY A 72 -9.19 -0.54 -0.96
N ASN A 73 -8.67 -1.73 -1.22
CA ASN A 73 -9.26 -2.66 -2.20
C ASN A 73 -10.67 -3.15 -1.84
N LYS A 74 -10.94 -3.40 -0.56
CA LYS A 74 -12.23 -3.91 -0.08
C LYS A 74 -13.28 -2.80 -0.09
N CYS A 75 -12.89 -1.59 0.31
CA CYS A 75 -13.73 -0.41 0.27
C CYS A 75 -14.14 -0.07 -1.17
N ASP A 76 -13.22 -0.13 -2.13
CA ASP A 76 -13.51 0.10 -3.55
C ASP A 76 -14.59 -0.87 -4.08
N LEU A 77 -14.49 -2.17 -3.76
CA LEU A 77 -15.45 -3.20 -4.15
C LEU A 77 -16.82 -3.04 -3.46
N SER A 78 -16.83 -2.68 -2.18
CA SER A 78 -18.09 -2.42 -1.46
C SER A 78 -18.84 -1.19 -1.98
N ILE A 79 -18.10 -0.20 -2.53
CA ILE A 79 -18.66 1.02 -3.11
C ILE A 79 -19.14 0.79 -4.55
N SER A 80 -18.43 -0.05 -5.32
CA SER A 80 -18.72 -0.35 -6.73
C SER A 80 -19.73 -1.48 -6.95
N GLY A 81 -19.91 -2.37 -5.96
CA GLY A 81 -20.68 -3.62 -6.06
C GLY A 81 -22.21 -3.54 -6.02
N GLY A 82 -22.82 -2.36 -6.06
CA GLY A 82 -24.26 -2.19 -6.28
C GLY A 82 -25.22 -2.82 -5.24
N GLN A 83 -24.73 -3.35 -4.12
CA GLN A 83 -25.61 -3.63 -2.98
C GLN A 83 -25.98 -2.30 -2.34
N ASP A 84 -27.28 -2.02 -2.36
CA ASP A 84 -27.95 -0.83 -1.86
C ASP A 84 -27.82 -0.74 -0.32
N ASN A 85 -26.60 -0.51 0.17
CA ASN A 85 -26.40 0.01 1.50
C ASN A 85 -26.56 1.53 1.40
N SER A 86 -27.74 1.99 1.85
CA SER A 86 -28.16 3.38 2.03
C SER A 86 -27.31 4.19 3.03
N GLN A 87 -26.04 3.82 3.16
CA GLN A 87 -25.04 4.41 4.01
C GLN A 87 -23.78 4.64 3.16
N LYS A 88 -23.75 5.79 2.48
CA LYS A 88 -22.54 6.39 1.86
C LYS A 88 -21.58 6.84 2.97
N THR A 89 -21.16 5.92 3.83
CA THR A 89 -20.40 6.21 5.03
C THR A 89 -18.91 6.28 4.68
N SER A 90 -18.24 7.27 5.26
CA SER A 90 -16.78 7.42 5.15
C SER A 90 -16.09 6.09 5.47
N VAL A 91 -15.06 5.68 4.71
CA VAL A 91 -14.25 4.49 5.02
C VAL A 91 -13.77 4.49 6.46
N LEU A 92 -13.52 5.67 7.02
CA LEU A 92 -13.11 5.88 8.41
C LEU A 92 -14.13 5.37 9.43
N SER A 93 -15.43 5.43 9.11
CA SER A 93 -16.50 4.99 10.01
C SER A 93 -16.65 3.46 10.07
N SER A 94 -16.22 2.75 9.04
CA SER A 94 -16.31 1.28 8.95
C SER A 94 -15.08 0.56 9.51
N LEU A 95 -14.04 1.29 9.92
CA LEU A 95 -12.78 0.68 10.36
C LEU A 95 -12.95 -0.17 11.62
N GLU A 96 -13.82 0.24 12.55
CA GLU A 96 -14.07 -0.52 13.78
C GLU A 96 -14.67 -1.90 13.47
N ASP A 97 -15.61 -1.96 12.51
CA ASP A 97 -16.20 -3.21 12.03
C ASP A 97 -15.16 -4.10 11.34
N PHE A 98 -14.12 -3.51 10.76
CA PHE A 98 -13.07 -4.24 10.04
C PHE A 98 -11.93 -4.76 10.92
N LYS A 99 -11.79 -4.22 12.13
CA LYS A 99 -10.69 -4.57 13.04
C LYS A 99 -10.66 -6.06 13.37
N ALA A 100 -11.84 -6.69 13.54
CA ALA A 100 -11.95 -8.12 13.81
C ALA A 100 -11.47 -9.03 12.66
N PHE A 101 -11.29 -8.49 11.45
CA PHE A 101 -10.80 -9.23 10.28
C PHE A 101 -9.29 -9.06 10.04
N ILE A 102 -8.59 -8.35 10.93
CA ILE A 102 -7.12 -8.27 10.90
C ILE A 102 -6.55 -9.46 11.68
N LEU A 103 -5.95 -10.42 10.98
CA LEU A 103 -5.48 -11.69 11.57
C LEU A 103 -4.11 -11.55 12.25
N VAL A 104 -3.28 -10.64 11.76
CA VAL A 104 -1.99 -10.27 12.32
C VAL A 104 -1.95 -8.74 12.33
N ASP A 105 -1.79 -8.15 13.51
CA ASP A 105 -1.81 -6.71 13.74
C ASP A 105 -0.52 -6.26 14.42
N ASP A 106 0.49 -5.94 13.60
CA ASP A 106 1.77 -5.40 14.04
C ASP A 106 1.83 -3.86 13.90
N MET A 107 0.69 -3.16 13.92
CA MET A 107 0.67 -1.69 13.80
C MET A 107 1.51 -1.00 14.90
N ASP A 108 1.50 -1.53 16.12
CA ASP A 108 2.31 -0.99 17.22
C ASP A 108 3.82 -1.15 16.98
N SER A 109 4.24 -2.28 16.39
CA SER A 109 5.64 -2.49 16.00
C SER A 109 6.07 -1.47 14.93
N LEU A 110 5.19 -1.21 13.97
CA LEU A 110 5.41 -0.21 12.93
C LEU A 110 5.49 1.22 13.52
N TRP A 111 4.56 1.56 14.42
CA TRP A 111 4.57 2.83 15.14
C TRP A 111 5.87 3.06 15.90
N ASN A 112 6.37 2.04 16.61
CA ASN A 112 7.60 2.15 17.37
C ASN A 112 8.82 2.45 16.48
N ILE A 113 8.89 1.88 15.27
CA ILE A 113 9.95 2.20 14.30
C ILE A 113 9.82 3.65 13.81
N LEU A 114 8.62 4.08 13.43
CA LEU A 114 8.38 5.46 12.97
C LEU A 114 8.72 6.48 14.06
N LEU A 115 8.32 6.21 15.31
CA LEU A 115 8.60 7.06 16.46
C LEU A 115 10.09 7.13 16.76
N ARG A 116 10.80 5.99 16.75
CA ARG A 116 12.25 5.93 16.94
C ARG A 116 12.99 6.73 15.86
N ASN A 117 12.56 6.64 14.61
CA ASN A 117 13.19 7.37 13.51
C ASN A 117 12.95 8.88 13.63
N ARG A 118 11.77 9.30 14.09
CA ARG A 118 11.47 10.72 14.38
C ARG A 118 12.30 11.27 15.53
N ASP A 119 12.40 10.53 16.63
CA ASP A 119 13.08 10.98 17.87
C ASP A 119 14.61 10.75 17.81
N GLY A 120 15.10 10.19 16.70
CA GLY A 120 16.53 10.05 16.38
C GLY A 120 17.23 11.40 16.16
N ASN A 121 18.52 11.35 15.82
CA ASN A 121 19.35 12.55 15.68
C ASN A 121 18.75 13.51 14.63
N ASN A 122 18.48 14.78 14.99
CA ASN A 122 17.72 15.78 14.20
C ASN A 122 18.26 16.07 12.77
N GLU A 123 19.38 15.48 12.38
CA GLU A 123 20.00 15.62 11.05
C GLU A 123 19.82 14.38 10.15
N SER A 124 19.31 13.25 10.67
CA SER A 124 19.11 12.05 9.86
C SER A 124 17.80 12.14 9.06
N ARG A 125 17.90 11.93 7.75
CA ARG A 125 16.74 11.76 6.87
C ARG A 125 16.08 10.44 7.20
N THR A 126 14.79 10.47 7.54
CA THR A 126 13.95 9.28 7.64
C THR A 126 13.28 9.00 6.30
N ARG A 127 13.58 7.86 5.71
CA ARG A 127 13.05 7.40 4.41
C ARG A 127 12.08 6.23 4.60
N VAL A 128 10.88 6.40 4.07
CA VAL A 128 9.88 5.33 3.98
C VAL A 128 9.64 4.97 2.52
N ASP A 129 9.77 3.69 2.17
CA ASP A 129 9.45 3.21 0.82
C ASP A 129 8.06 2.55 0.83
N ILE A 130 7.29 2.75 -0.23
CA ILE A 130 5.98 2.12 -0.45
C ILE A 130 6.03 1.38 -1.79
N VAL A 131 6.02 0.06 -1.75
CA VAL A 131 5.90 -0.80 -2.93
C VAL A 131 4.41 -0.97 -3.23
N LEU A 132 3.96 -0.27 -4.28
CA LEU A 132 2.55 -0.08 -4.61
C LEU A 132 1.91 -1.35 -5.18
N ASP A 133 0.60 -1.46 -4.94
CA ASP A 133 -0.32 -2.42 -5.56
C ASP A 133 -1.21 -1.68 -6.57
N ASN A 134 -2.50 -1.51 -6.29
CA ASN A 134 -3.47 -1.00 -7.26
C ASN A 134 -3.49 0.53 -7.39
N ALA A 135 -3.89 1.00 -8.58
CA ALA A 135 -4.29 2.37 -8.85
C ALA A 135 -5.67 2.66 -8.23
N GLY A 136 -6.29 3.78 -8.61
CA GLY A 136 -7.63 4.12 -8.14
C GLY A 136 -7.65 4.49 -6.65
N PHE A 137 -8.61 3.95 -5.90
CA PHE A 137 -8.79 4.28 -4.49
C PHE A 137 -7.61 3.86 -3.61
N GLU A 138 -7.03 2.67 -3.81
CA GLU A 138 -5.89 2.20 -3.01
C GLU A 138 -4.68 3.14 -3.14
N LEU A 139 -4.36 3.59 -4.34
CA LEU A 139 -3.27 4.55 -4.52
C LEU A 139 -3.51 5.88 -3.78
N VAL A 140 -4.76 6.35 -3.72
CA VAL A 140 -5.10 7.55 -2.96
C VAL A 140 -4.95 7.33 -1.46
N THR A 141 -5.29 6.16 -0.92
CA THR A 141 -5.08 5.87 0.51
C THR A 141 -3.59 5.86 0.85
N ASP A 142 -2.74 5.34 -0.04
CA ASP A 142 -1.29 5.36 0.12
C ASP A 142 -0.71 6.78 0.05
N PHE A 143 -1.23 7.65 -0.83
CA PHE A 143 -0.87 9.07 -0.87
C PHE A 143 -1.27 9.81 0.41
N ILE A 144 -2.45 9.52 0.96
CA ILE A 144 -2.91 10.10 2.21
C ILE A 144 -2.01 9.66 3.36
N LEU A 145 -1.66 8.37 3.44
CA LEU A 145 -0.76 7.83 4.46
C LEU A 145 0.64 8.47 4.36
N ALA A 146 1.21 8.54 3.17
CA ALA A 146 2.52 9.17 2.93
C ALA A 146 2.53 10.66 3.30
N ASP A 147 1.46 11.39 2.99
CA ASP A 147 1.36 12.81 3.31
C ASP A 147 1.18 13.03 4.82
N ALA A 148 0.44 12.16 5.50
CA ALA A 148 0.32 12.16 6.96
C ALA A 148 1.68 11.89 7.63
N MET A 149 2.44 10.89 7.17
CA MET A 149 3.77 10.58 7.70
C MET A 149 4.72 11.78 7.59
N LEU A 150 4.74 12.47 6.44
CA LEU A 150 5.54 13.69 6.28
C LEU A 150 5.05 14.84 7.17
N SER A 151 3.72 15.00 7.29
CA SER A 151 3.13 16.13 8.04
C SER A 151 3.29 15.97 9.55
N LEU A 152 3.34 14.73 10.03
CA LEU A 152 3.55 14.37 11.44
C LEU A 152 5.03 14.16 11.79
N ASN A 153 5.94 14.49 10.85
CA ASN A 153 7.40 14.31 10.97
C ASN A 153 7.84 12.86 11.25
N LEU A 154 7.03 11.86 10.87
CA LEU A 154 7.38 10.43 10.99
C LEU A 154 8.26 9.96 9.83
N ALA A 155 8.28 10.71 8.74
CA ALA A 155 9.19 10.54 7.62
C ALA A 155 9.64 11.93 7.13
N THR A 156 10.81 11.98 6.51
CA THR A 156 11.32 13.18 5.82
C THR A 156 11.18 13.06 4.30
N GLU A 157 11.20 11.83 3.79
CA GLU A 157 10.97 11.48 2.39
C GLU A 157 10.21 10.15 2.26
N VAL A 158 9.39 10.06 1.21
CA VAL A 158 8.64 8.85 0.84
C VAL A 158 8.94 8.46 -0.59
N HIS A 159 9.36 7.21 -0.77
CA HIS A 159 9.75 6.65 -2.07
C HIS A 159 8.71 5.63 -2.54
N PHE A 160 8.04 5.91 -3.65
CA PHE A 160 7.02 5.04 -4.21
C PHE A 160 7.63 4.14 -5.28
N HIS A 161 7.31 2.85 -5.26
CA HIS A 161 7.74 1.89 -6.28
C HIS A 161 6.54 1.34 -7.02
N GLY A 162 6.44 1.64 -8.31
CA GLY A 162 5.39 1.11 -9.18
C GLY A 162 5.90 0.20 -10.28
N LYS A 163 4.96 -0.26 -11.11
CA LYS A 163 5.23 -1.21 -12.20
C LYS A 163 5.68 -0.47 -13.46
N VAL A 164 6.60 -1.06 -14.23
CA VAL A 164 7.14 -0.47 -15.47
C VAL A 164 6.15 -0.49 -16.64
N GLY A 165 5.02 -1.16 -16.50
CA GLY A 165 3.97 -1.25 -17.51
C GLY A 165 2.71 -1.96 -16.97
N PRO A 166 1.66 -2.10 -17.79
CA PRO A 166 0.36 -2.65 -17.37
C PRO A 166 0.52 -4.04 -16.74
N TRP A 167 0.15 -4.19 -15.47
CA TRP A 167 0.42 -5.39 -14.68
C TRP A 167 -0.77 -5.69 -13.78
N TYR A 168 -1.12 -6.98 -13.62
CA TYR A 168 -2.18 -7.43 -12.72
C TYR A 168 -3.50 -6.64 -12.78
N VAL A 169 -3.86 -6.20 -14.00
CA VAL A 169 -5.01 -5.34 -14.32
C VAL A 169 -4.89 -3.95 -13.69
N SER A 170 -4.93 -3.86 -12.38
CA SER A 170 -5.07 -2.60 -11.64
C SER A 170 -3.77 -2.04 -11.09
N ASP A 171 -2.63 -2.74 -11.20
CA ASP A 171 -1.39 -2.26 -10.58
C ASP A 171 -0.96 -0.88 -11.10
N THR A 172 -0.45 -0.07 -10.18
CA THR A 172 -0.02 1.31 -10.44
C THR A 172 1.24 1.34 -11.30
N THR A 173 1.13 1.98 -12.47
CA THR A 173 2.25 2.41 -13.31
C THR A 173 2.59 3.89 -13.05
N LYS A 174 3.66 4.41 -13.66
CA LYS A 174 4.00 5.84 -13.57
C LYS A 174 2.89 6.73 -14.08
N HIS A 175 2.23 6.29 -15.16
CA HIS A 175 1.14 7.03 -15.77
C HIS A 175 -0.05 7.15 -14.82
N ASP A 176 -0.44 6.05 -14.16
CA ASP A 176 -1.52 6.06 -13.17
C ASP A 176 -1.20 6.96 -11.97
N TYR A 177 0.05 6.89 -11.48
CA TYR A 177 0.54 7.73 -10.40
C TYR A 177 0.40 9.23 -10.72
N ASP A 178 0.92 9.65 -11.88
CA ASP A 178 0.86 11.04 -12.31
C ASP A 178 -0.57 11.49 -12.60
N TRP A 179 -1.35 10.64 -13.26
CA TRP A 179 -2.73 10.91 -13.61
C TRP A 179 -3.58 11.13 -12.36
N THR A 180 -3.45 10.27 -11.34
CA THR A 180 -4.17 10.39 -10.07
C THR A 180 -3.83 11.70 -9.36
N ILE A 181 -2.56 12.07 -9.24
CA ILE A 181 -2.16 13.35 -8.63
C ILE A 181 -2.75 14.54 -9.42
N GLN A 182 -2.67 14.50 -10.75
CA GLN A 182 -3.19 15.56 -11.60
C GLN A 182 -4.72 15.68 -11.49
N LYS A 183 -5.45 14.56 -11.37
CA LYS A 183 -6.91 14.57 -11.17
C LYS A 183 -7.28 15.09 -9.80
N CYS A 184 -6.59 14.69 -8.74
CA CYS A 184 -6.78 15.24 -7.41
C CYS A 184 -6.49 16.75 -7.38
N LEU A 185 -5.46 17.23 -8.08
CA LEU A 185 -5.15 18.65 -8.18
C LEU A 185 -6.24 19.45 -8.92
N ALA A 186 -6.73 18.94 -10.04
CA ALA A 186 -7.64 19.65 -10.96
C ALA A 186 -9.12 19.62 -10.55
N THR A 187 -9.47 18.93 -9.46
CA THR A 187 -10.85 18.87 -8.95
C THR A 187 -11.32 20.22 -8.37
N ASN A 188 -12.62 20.48 -8.42
CA ASN A 188 -13.23 21.66 -7.80
C ASN A 188 -13.45 21.50 -6.28
N ASN A 189 -13.21 20.31 -5.73
CA ASN A 189 -13.30 20.11 -4.28
C ASN A 189 -12.06 20.70 -3.58
N LYS A 190 -12.31 21.62 -2.64
CA LYS A 190 -11.28 22.34 -1.88
C LYS A 190 -10.22 21.43 -1.27
N TRP A 191 -10.62 20.36 -0.58
CA TRP A 191 -9.69 19.53 0.19
C TRP A 191 -8.90 18.58 -0.70
N MET A 192 -9.55 17.94 -1.67
CA MET A 192 -8.87 17.06 -2.62
C MET A 192 -7.89 17.83 -3.51
N SER A 193 -8.26 19.04 -3.97
CA SER A 193 -7.34 19.93 -4.71
C SER A 193 -6.15 20.36 -3.86
N LYS A 194 -6.37 20.67 -2.57
CA LYS A 194 -5.30 21.00 -1.63
C LYS A 194 -4.34 19.82 -1.39
N CYS A 195 -4.86 18.60 -1.28
CA CYS A 195 -4.04 17.39 -1.23
C CYS A 195 -3.22 17.22 -2.51
N GLY A 196 -3.85 17.28 -3.69
CA GLY A 196 -3.15 17.17 -4.98
C GLY A 196 -2.05 18.23 -5.16
N GLN A 197 -2.29 19.46 -4.72
CA GLN A 197 -1.27 20.52 -4.69
C GLN A 197 -0.10 20.17 -3.77
N THR A 198 -0.39 19.67 -2.57
CA THR A 198 0.64 19.26 -1.58
C THR A 198 1.49 18.12 -2.13
N TRP A 199 0.87 17.11 -2.76
CA TRP A 199 1.56 15.97 -3.34
C TRP A 199 2.47 16.39 -4.51
N LYS A 200 1.98 17.25 -5.40
CA LYS A 200 2.79 17.83 -6.49
C LYS A 200 3.98 18.64 -5.95
N GLU A 201 3.80 19.37 -4.86
CA GLU A 201 4.89 20.09 -4.20
C GLU A 201 5.90 19.15 -3.53
N ASN A 202 5.45 18.04 -2.93
CA ASN A 202 6.33 17.02 -2.36
C ASN A 202 7.23 16.41 -3.43
N LEU A 203 6.68 16.10 -4.62
CA LEU A 203 7.46 15.64 -5.77
C LEU A 203 8.49 16.69 -6.20
N LYS A 204 8.07 17.95 -6.36
CA LYS A 204 8.98 19.04 -6.77
C LYS A 204 10.13 19.26 -5.77
N LYS A 205 9.87 19.08 -4.48
CA LYS A 205 10.85 19.24 -3.39
C LYS A 205 11.71 17.99 -3.16
N GLY A 206 11.46 16.89 -3.87
CA GLY A 206 12.14 15.61 -3.65
C GLY A 206 11.78 14.95 -2.32
N ARG A 207 10.70 15.38 -1.65
CA ARG A 207 10.16 14.69 -0.47
C ARG A 207 9.35 13.47 -0.85
N TRP A 208 8.74 13.47 -2.03
CA TRP A 208 8.22 12.28 -2.67
C TRP A 208 9.08 11.96 -3.89
N VAL A 209 9.41 10.69 -4.07
CA VAL A 209 10.18 10.19 -5.21
C VAL A 209 9.45 8.98 -5.77
N TYR A 210 9.25 8.93 -7.08
CA TYR A 210 8.70 7.76 -7.75
C TYR A 210 9.82 6.98 -8.43
N HIS A 211 9.85 5.68 -8.20
CA HIS A 211 10.73 4.71 -8.81
C HIS A 211 9.91 3.69 -9.59
N GLN A 212 10.47 3.23 -10.70
CA GLN A 212 10.04 2.03 -11.38
C GLN A 212 11.26 1.19 -11.71
N HIS A 213 11.15 -0.11 -11.51
CA HIS A 213 12.23 -1.04 -11.78
C HIS A 213 11.65 -2.31 -12.39
N LEU A 214 12.36 -2.89 -13.37
CA LEU A 214 11.86 -4.04 -14.13
C LEU A 214 11.53 -5.23 -13.20
N PHE A 215 12.32 -5.40 -12.13
CA PHE A 215 12.17 -6.48 -11.14
C PHE A 215 10.75 -6.62 -10.58
N TRP A 216 10.03 -5.51 -10.35
CA TRP A 216 8.66 -5.54 -9.85
C TRP A 216 7.70 -6.31 -10.77
N THR A 217 8.00 -6.34 -12.07
CA THR A 217 7.24 -7.05 -13.13
C THR A 217 7.93 -8.31 -13.65
N LEU A 218 9.03 -8.74 -13.02
CA LEU A 218 9.64 -10.04 -13.29
C LEU A 218 8.94 -11.16 -12.49
N PRO A 219 9.07 -12.44 -12.87
CA PRO A 219 8.46 -13.54 -12.15
C PRO A 219 9.19 -13.92 -10.84
N HIS A 220 10.32 -13.28 -10.56
CA HIS A 220 11.19 -13.62 -9.44
C HIS A 220 10.55 -13.35 -8.07
N GLU A 221 10.83 -14.24 -7.12
CA GLU A 221 10.59 -14.05 -5.69
C GLU A 221 11.52 -12.95 -5.14
N TYR A 222 11.10 -12.23 -4.09
CA TYR A 222 11.88 -11.12 -3.55
C TYR A 222 13.19 -11.56 -2.90
N CYS A 223 13.28 -12.79 -2.37
CA CYS A 223 14.52 -13.35 -1.83
C CYS A 223 15.67 -13.45 -2.87
N THR A 224 15.37 -13.40 -4.16
CA THR A 224 16.38 -13.39 -5.24
C THR A 224 16.79 -11.99 -5.69
N MET A 225 16.21 -10.93 -5.12
CA MET A 225 16.45 -9.55 -5.56
C MET A 225 17.92 -9.14 -5.46
N ALA A 226 18.62 -9.55 -4.40
CA ALA A 226 20.04 -9.24 -4.23
C ALA A 226 20.92 -9.81 -5.36
N GLU A 227 20.51 -10.91 -5.99
CA GLU A 227 21.23 -11.53 -7.11
C GLU A 227 20.77 -10.97 -8.47
N VAL A 228 19.47 -10.81 -8.65
CA VAL A 228 18.85 -10.47 -9.95
C VAL A 228 18.81 -8.96 -10.20
N ALA A 229 18.68 -8.16 -9.14
CA ALA A 229 18.56 -6.70 -9.17
C ALA A 229 19.32 -6.08 -7.97
N PRO A 230 20.65 -6.28 -7.89
CA PRO A 230 21.45 -5.83 -6.75
C PRO A 230 21.38 -4.31 -6.52
N ASP A 231 21.19 -3.54 -7.58
CA ASP A 231 20.98 -2.10 -7.54
C ASP A 231 19.69 -1.72 -6.81
N LEU A 232 18.58 -2.40 -7.12
CA LEU A 232 17.31 -2.21 -6.42
C LEU A 232 17.40 -2.66 -4.95
N TYR A 233 18.05 -3.79 -4.68
CA TYR A 233 18.23 -4.27 -3.30
C TYR A 233 19.03 -3.25 -2.47
N THR A 234 20.15 -2.77 -3.03
CA THR A 234 20.99 -1.72 -2.40
C THR A 234 20.20 -0.41 -2.20
N GLU A 235 19.29 -0.09 -3.12
CA GLU A 235 18.44 1.09 -2.99
C GLU A 235 17.42 0.95 -1.84
N LEU A 236 16.83 -0.23 -1.66
CA LEU A 236 15.93 -0.52 -0.53
C LEU A 236 16.67 -0.60 0.81
N GLN A 237 17.96 -0.95 0.82
CA GLN A 237 18.78 -0.94 2.04
C GLN A 237 18.99 0.46 2.64
N LYS A 238 18.65 1.52 1.88
CA LYS A 238 18.69 2.91 2.37
C LYS A 238 17.41 3.31 3.11
N SER A 239 16.38 2.48 3.09
CA SER A 239 15.09 2.76 3.71
C SER A 239 15.14 2.50 5.22
N ASP A 240 14.49 3.35 6.00
CA ASP A 240 14.26 3.07 7.42
C ASP A 240 13.02 2.19 7.63
N LEU A 241 12.15 2.13 6.62
CA LEU A 241 10.97 1.28 6.58
C LEU A 241 10.52 1.05 5.12
N VAL A 242 10.13 -0.18 4.79
CA VAL A 242 9.50 -0.52 3.50
C VAL A 242 8.10 -1.10 3.72
N LEU A 243 7.09 -0.44 3.17
CA LEU A 243 5.70 -0.89 3.16
C LEU A 243 5.39 -1.62 1.85
N PHE A 244 4.98 -2.87 1.95
CA PHE A 244 4.54 -3.68 0.81
C PHE A 244 3.02 -3.76 0.78
N LYS A 245 2.40 -3.25 -0.29
CA LYS A 245 0.94 -3.22 -0.42
C LYS A 245 0.41 -4.46 -1.12
N GLY A 246 -0.69 -5.01 -0.63
CA GLY A 246 -1.50 -5.97 -1.39
C GLY A 246 -0.93 -7.39 -1.48
N ASP A 247 -1.69 -8.23 -2.18
CA ASP A 247 -1.54 -9.69 -2.16
C ASP A 247 -0.34 -10.18 -3.00
N LEU A 248 -0.13 -9.61 -4.18
CA LEU A 248 0.98 -10.02 -5.04
C LEU A 248 2.35 -9.74 -4.40
N ASN A 249 2.48 -8.60 -3.72
CA ASN A 249 3.70 -8.29 -2.97
C ASN A 249 3.94 -9.31 -1.85
N TYR A 250 2.90 -9.69 -1.09
CA TYR A 250 3.02 -10.71 -0.05
C TYR A 250 3.43 -12.09 -0.59
N ARG A 251 2.83 -12.49 -1.72
CA ARG A 251 3.19 -13.74 -2.40
C ARG A 251 4.65 -13.72 -2.84
N LYS A 252 5.14 -12.61 -3.39
CA LYS A 252 6.56 -12.49 -3.76
C LYS A 252 7.51 -12.42 -2.56
N LEU A 253 7.09 -11.84 -1.44
CA LEU A 253 7.82 -11.85 -0.17
C LEU A 253 8.00 -13.27 0.38
N THR A 254 6.93 -14.07 0.31
CA THR A 254 6.88 -15.45 0.86
C THR A 254 7.19 -16.53 -0.17
N GLY A 255 7.54 -16.15 -1.40
CA GLY A 255 7.83 -17.06 -2.50
C GLY A 255 6.64 -17.88 -3.02
N ASP A 256 5.39 -17.50 -2.66
CA ASP A 256 4.14 -18.16 -3.06
C ASP A 256 4.15 -19.67 -2.76
N ARG A 257 4.75 -20.05 -1.62
CA ARG A 257 4.94 -21.46 -1.22
C ARG A 257 3.84 -21.93 -0.26
N LYS A 258 3.70 -23.25 -0.17
CA LYS A 258 2.85 -23.93 0.82
C LYS A 258 3.54 -24.00 2.18
N TRP A 259 3.59 -22.87 2.86
CA TRP A 259 4.08 -22.79 4.24
C TRP A 259 3.03 -23.29 5.23
N ASP A 260 3.47 -23.84 6.35
CA ASP A 260 2.58 -24.03 7.49
C ASP A 260 2.19 -22.64 8.05
N TYR A 261 0.96 -22.51 8.54
CA TYR A 261 0.40 -21.22 8.95
C TYR A 261 1.18 -20.49 10.04
N THR A 262 1.90 -21.24 10.87
CA THR A 262 2.62 -20.74 12.04
C THR A 262 4.09 -20.45 11.78
N VAL A 263 4.60 -20.74 10.56
CA VAL A 263 5.98 -20.38 10.16
C VAL A 263 6.19 -18.89 10.41
N PRO A 264 7.26 -18.45 11.11
CA PRO A 264 7.51 -17.04 11.35
C PRO A 264 7.63 -16.24 10.05
N PHE A 265 7.09 -15.02 10.02
CA PHE A 265 7.16 -14.17 8.83
C PHE A 265 8.60 -13.91 8.40
N SER A 266 9.51 -13.67 9.36
CA SER A 266 10.94 -13.49 9.10
C SER A 266 11.58 -14.71 8.42
N GLU A 267 11.15 -15.92 8.74
CA GLU A 267 11.63 -17.15 8.08
C GLU A 267 11.10 -17.25 6.64
N ALA A 268 9.81 -16.94 6.44
CA ALA A 268 9.19 -16.97 5.11
C ALA A 268 9.77 -15.93 4.14
N LEU A 269 10.35 -14.84 4.64
CA LEU A 269 11.12 -13.85 3.84
C LEU A 269 12.44 -14.40 3.30
N ARG A 270 12.94 -15.51 3.87
CA ARG A 270 14.19 -16.18 3.49
C ARG A 270 15.40 -15.26 3.59
N SER A 271 15.94 -14.81 2.45
CA SER A 271 17.11 -13.91 2.39
C SER A 271 16.73 -12.45 2.15
N PHE A 272 15.42 -12.12 2.11
CA PHE A 272 14.95 -10.77 1.80
C PHE A 272 14.80 -9.91 3.05
N HIS A 273 15.89 -9.26 3.46
CA HIS A 273 15.90 -8.34 4.61
C HIS A 273 16.66 -7.05 4.27
N PRO A 274 16.21 -6.25 3.27
CA PRO A 274 16.92 -5.03 2.90
C PRO A 274 16.84 -3.95 4.00
N ALA A 275 15.70 -3.86 4.69
CA ALA A 275 15.38 -2.87 5.71
C ALA A 275 14.22 -3.40 6.58
N PRO A 276 13.85 -2.74 7.70
CA PRO A 276 12.60 -3.07 8.38
C PRO A 276 11.45 -2.98 7.39
N LEU A 277 10.58 -3.99 7.37
CA LEU A 277 9.49 -4.04 6.40
C LEU A 277 8.16 -4.44 7.02
N CYS A 278 7.08 -3.98 6.42
CA CYS A 278 5.73 -4.34 6.79
C CYS A 278 4.92 -4.68 5.55
N SER A 279 4.26 -5.82 5.55
CA SER A 279 3.25 -6.10 4.53
C SER A 279 1.88 -5.66 5.01
N ILE A 280 1.17 -4.90 4.18
CA ILE A 280 -0.20 -4.43 4.40
C ILE A 280 -1.07 -5.10 3.34
N ARG A 281 -1.72 -6.20 3.69
CA ARG A 281 -2.29 -7.15 2.72
C ARG A 281 -3.72 -7.54 3.07
N THR A 282 -4.63 -7.47 2.09
CA THR A 282 -5.87 -8.25 2.10
C THR A 282 -5.65 -9.62 1.46
N LEU A 283 -6.13 -10.69 2.09
CA LEU A 283 -5.83 -12.06 1.68
C LEU A 283 -6.60 -12.43 0.40
N LYS A 284 -5.87 -12.70 -0.70
CA LYS A 284 -6.43 -13.09 -2.00
C LYS A 284 -5.70 -14.29 -2.63
N ALA A 285 -4.96 -15.06 -1.83
CA ALA A 285 -4.19 -16.22 -2.29
C ALA A 285 -3.91 -17.21 -1.15
N ASP A 286 -3.71 -18.47 -1.53
CA ASP A 286 -3.49 -19.64 -0.65
C ASP A 286 -2.10 -19.67 0.02
N VAL A 287 -1.69 -18.55 0.61
CA VAL A 287 -0.46 -18.42 1.39
C VAL A 287 -0.72 -17.48 2.55
N GLN A 288 -0.41 -17.90 3.78
CA GLN A 288 -0.43 -17.06 4.98
C GLN A 288 0.50 -17.68 6.00
N VAL A 289 1.38 -16.87 6.60
CA VAL A 289 2.35 -17.30 7.63
C VAL A 289 2.26 -16.44 8.88
N GLY A 290 2.93 -16.82 9.96
CA GLY A 290 3.00 -16.07 11.21
C GLY A 290 1.65 -15.92 11.92
N LEU A 291 0.72 -16.84 11.70
CA LEU A 291 -0.50 -16.93 12.51
C LEU A 291 -0.19 -17.55 13.88
N GLN A 292 -1.05 -17.24 14.86
CA GLN A 292 -1.07 -17.98 16.11
C GLN A 292 -1.56 -19.41 15.90
N GLU A 293 -1.06 -20.33 16.72
CA GLU A 293 -1.43 -21.76 16.68
C GLU A 293 -2.96 -21.94 16.66
N GLY A 294 -3.47 -22.77 15.74
CA GLY A 294 -4.88 -23.09 15.64
C GLY A 294 -5.76 -22.03 14.98
N VAL A 295 -5.24 -20.85 14.61
CA VAL A 295 -6.03 -19.83 13.90
C VAL A 295 -6.32 -20.26 12.46
N GLY A 296 -5.28 -20.68 11.72
CA GLY A 296 -5.42 -21.07 10.32
C GLY A 296 -6.30 -22.32 10.15
N GLU A 297 -6.16 -23.30 11.05
CA GLU A 297 -6.97 -24.53 11.07
C GLU A 297 -8.44 -24.22 11.35
N ARG A 298 -8.72 -23.36 12.33
CA ARG A 298 -10.09 -22.97 12.69
C ARG A 298 -10.77 -22.22 11.56
N LEU A 299 -10.06 -21.29 10.90
CA LEU A 299 -10.60 -20.57 9.75
C LEU A 299 -10.83 -21.52 8.58
N SER A 300 -9.89 -22.41 8.28
CA SER A 300 -10.03 -23.41 7.21
C SER A 300 -11.21 -24.36 7.44
N ALA A 301 -11.53 -24.68 8.70
CA ALA A 301 -12.69 -25.50 9.05
C ALA A 301 -14.03 -24.73 8.95
N ALA A 302 -14.01 -23.42 9.17
CA ALA A 302 -15.21 -22.57 9.17
C ALA A 302 -15.56 -22.01 7.78
N GLU A 303 -14.56 -21.59 7.01
CA GLU A 303 -14.70 -20.86 5.75
C GLU A 303 -13.62 -21.34 4.78
N THR A 304 -13.97 -22.15 3.76
CA THR A 304 -12.96 -22.78 2.88
C THR A 304 -12.21 -21.78 1.99
N ASP A 305 -12.75 -20.58 1.78
CA ASP A 305 -12.21 -19.52 0.93
C ASP A 305 -11.62 -18.34 1.73
N TRP A 306 -11.39 -18.51 3.04
CA TRP A 306 -10.93 -17.42 3.93
C TRP A 306 -9.65 -16.72 3.45
N MET A 307 -8.73 -17.45 2.80
CA MET A 307 -7.48 -16.90 2.25
C MET A 307 -7.62 -16.20 0.89
N ILE A 308 -8.71 -16.43 0.17
CA ILE A 308 -8.89 -15.96 -1.22
C ILE A 308 -10.07 -14.98 -1.38
N SER A 309 -10.91 -14.84 -0.35
CA SER A 309 -12.12 -14.01 -0.38
C SER A 309 -11.87 -12.50 -0.30
N GLY A 310 -10.67 -12.06 0.11
CA GLY A 310 -10.40 -10.65 0.42
C GLY A 310 -11.06 -10.17 1.71
N LYS A 311 -11.69 -11.06 2.49
CA LYS A 311 -12.40 -10.74 3.73
C LYS A 311 -11.43 -10.33 4.85
N TYR A 312 -10.32 -11.06 4.97
CA TYR A 312 -9.32 -10.90 6.02
C TYR A 312 -8.13 -10.05 5.56
N GLY A 313 -7.44 -9.45 6.51
CA GLY A 313 -6.23 -8.66 6.26
C GLY A 313 -5.13 -8.95 7.29
N VAL A 314 -3.91 -8.55 6.96
CA VAL A 314 -2.76 -8.56 7.86
C VAL A 314 -1.97 -7.27 7.71
N ILE A 315 -1.47 -6.77 8.84
CA ILE A 315 -0.40 -5.78 8.93
C ILE A 315 0.72 -6.51 9.64
N GLN A 316 1.64 -7.06 8.87
CA GLN A 316 2.64 -8.02 9.35
C GLN A 316 4.04 -7.44 9.19
N PHE A 317 4.72 -7.22 10.31
CA PHE A 317 6.01 -6.54 10.39
C PHE A 317 7.17 -7.53 10.55
N SER A 318 8.31 -7.23 9.96
CA SER A 318 9.59 -7.88 10.24
C SER A 318 10.67 -6.82 10.46
N PRO A 319 11.44 -6.88 11.56
CA PRO A 319 12.65 -6.08 11.71
C PRO A 319 13.77 -6.58 10.77
N VAL A 320 14.88 -5.84 10.71
CA VAL A 320 16.14 -6.35 10.14
C VAL A 320 16.70 -7.40 11.09
N VAL A 321 17.07 -8.56 10.55
CA VAL A 321 17.70 -9.68 11.28
C VAL A 321 19.21 -9.49 11.35
#